data_AF-A0A2V5SEW0-F1
#
_entry.id   AF-A0A2V5SEW0-F1
#
_cell.length_a   1.000
_cell.length_b   1.000
_cell.length_c   1.000
_cell.angle_alpha   90.00
_cell.angle_beta   90.00
_cell.angle_gamma   90.00
#
_symmetry.space_group_name_H-M   'P 1'
#
loop_
_entity.id
_entity.type
_entity.pdbx_description
1 polymer ?
#
loop_
_entity_poly.entity_id
_entity_poly.type
_entity_poly.pdbx_seq_one_letter_code
_entity_poly.pdbx_strand_id
1 'polypeptide(L)' 'SGRTMSRTKARKQWHGKQLQRDLEARGIYVRSTSWAGLAEEAGGAYKDIDEVIAATELAGISKPVVRFTPIGNVKG' A
#
# COMPACT_ATOMS: atom_id res chain seq x y z
N SER A 1 -6.46 -9.37 2.14
CA SER A 1 -6.95 -8.37 3.12
C SER A 1 -6.09 -8.41 4.39
N GLY A 2 -4.94 -7.73 4.39
CA GLY A 2 -4.01 -7.74 5.53
C GLY A 2 -3.80 -6.33 6.07
N ARG A 3 -4.80 -5.77 6.75
CA ARG A 3 -4.66 -4.45 7.38
C ARG A 3 -3.91 -4.60 8.69
N THR A 4 -2.81 -3.87 8.86
CA THR A 4 -2.06 -3.84 10.13
C THR A 4 -2.66 -2.83 11.11
N MET A 5 -3.53 -1.93 10.65
CA MET A 5 -4.18 -0.91 11.47
C MET A 5 -5.62 -0.56 11.07
N SER A 6 -6.37 0.01 12.03
CA SER A 6 -7.73 0.51 11.82
C SER A 6 -7.76 1.77 10.95
N ARG A 7 -8.91 2.07 10.33
CA ARG A 7 -9.11 3.27 9.48
C ARG A 7 -8.81 4.56 10.25
N THR A 8 -9.32 4.64 11.47
CA THR A 8 -9.16 5.80 12.34
C THR A 8 -7.69 6.01 12.70
N LYS A 9 -6.95 4.94 13.00
CA LYS A 9 -5.51 5.04 13.29
C LYS A 9 -4.72 5.44 12.05
N ALA A 10 -5.03 4.86 10.90
CA ALA A 10 -4.41 5.21 9.62
C ALA A 10 -4.58 6.71 9.30
N ARG A 11 -5.79 7.25 9.43
CA ARG A 11 -6.07 8.68 9.17
C ARG A 11 -5.42 9.65 10.16
N LYS A 12 -5.11 9.20 11.37
CA LYS A 12 -4.39 9.99 12.39
C LYS A 12 -2.89 9.99 12.15
N GLN A 13 -2.35 8.87 11.67
CA GLN A 13 -0.92 8.68 11.47
C GLN A 13 -0.45 9.14 10.09
N TRP A 14 -1.31 9.02 9.08
CA TRP A 14 -1.00 9.33 7.69
C TRP A 14 -1.87 10.49 7.21
N HIS A 15 -1.21 11.52 6.71
CA HIS A 15 -1.88 12.63 6.04
C HIS A 15 -1.87 12.38 4.53
N GLY A 16 -3.05 12.28 3.90
CA GLY A 16 -3.16 11.90 2.48
C GLY A 16 -2.32 12.75 1.52
N LYS A 17 -2.17 14.06 1.79
CA LYS A 17 -1.30 14.96 1.01
C LYS A 17 0.19 14.61 1.14
N GLN A 18 0.64 14.26 2.34
CA GLN A 18 2.02 13.84 2.56
C GLN A 18 2.28 12.50 1.89
N LEU A 19 1.35 11.54 2.04
CA LEU A 19 1.45 10.26 1.37
C LEU A 19 1.53 10.39 -0.16
N GLN A 20 0.73 11.27 -0.76
CA GLN A 20 0.82 11.57 -2.18
C GLN A 20 2.23 12.04 -2.55
N ARG A 21 2.78 13.03 -1.84
CA ARG A 21 4.12 13.55 -2.11
C ARG A 21 5.19 12.48 -1.98
N ASP A 22 5.09 11.62 -0.96
CA ASP A 22 6.03 10.54 -0.73
C ASP A 22 5.99 9.49 -1.86
N LEU A 23 4.79 9.18 -2.37
CA LEU A 23 4.60 8.27 -3.49
C LEU A 23 5.08 8.90 -4.81
N GLU A 24 4.79 10.17 -5.05
CA GLU A 24 5.27 10.92 -6.22
C GLU A 24 6.80 11.04 -6.23
N ALA A 25 7.43 11.28 -5.06
CA ALA A 25 8.88 11.28 -4.91
C ALA A 25 9.51 9.90 -5.22
N ARG A 26 8.74 8.82 -5.08
CA ARG A 26 9.13 7.46 -5.47
C ARG A 26 8.82 7.14 -6.95
N GLY A 27 8.36 8.12 -7.73
CA GLY A 27 7.99 7.93 -9.14
C GLY A 27 6.62 7.29 -9.35
N ILE A 28 5.77 7.26 -8.32
CA ILE A 28 4.42 6.69 -8.39
C ILE A 28 3.41 7.83 -8.52
N TYR A 29 2.78 7.93 -9.68
CA TYR A 29 1.72 8.92 -9.89
C TYR A 29 0.47 8.58 -9.08
N VAL A 30 -0.03 9.50 -8.25
CA VAL A 30 -1.22 9.25 -7.43
C VAL A 30 -2.33 10.23 -7.79
N ARG A 31 -3.53 9.71 -8.06
CA ARG A 31 -4.75 10.50 -8.23
C ARG A 31 -5.85 9.91 -7.37
N SER A 32 -6.37 10.71 -6.43
CA SER A 32 -7.47 10.28 -5.54
C SER A 32 -8.55 11.34 -5.45
N THR A 33 -9.81 10.90 -5.34
CA THR A 33 -10.98 11.75 -5.04
C THR A 33 -11.05 12.16 -3.57
N SER A 34 -10.35 11.45 -2.67
CA SER A 34 -10.43 11.65 -1.22
C SER A 34 -9.11 11.44 -0.51
N TRP A 35 -8.60 12.49 0.14
CA TRP A 35 -7.42 12.44 1.00
C TRP A 35 -7.56 11.47 2.17
N ALA A 36 -8.77 11.33 2.70
CA ALA A 36 -9.06 10.39 3.77
C ALA A 36 -8.96 8.95 3.29
N GLY A 37 -9.48 8.65 2.09
CA GLY A 37 -9.36 7.33 1.46
C GLY A 37 -7.91 6.97 1.19
N LEU A 38 -7.14 7.92 0.64
CA LEU A 38 -5.71 7.74 0.39
C LEU A 38 -4.92 7.44 1.69
N ALA A 39 -5.21 8.16 2.79
CA ALA A 39 -4.59 7.89 4.09
C ALA A 39 -4.95 6.52 4.67
N GLU A 40 -6.17 6.02 4.42
CA GLU A 40 -6.56 4.66 4.83
C GLU A 40 -5.77 3.59 4.09
N GLU A 41 -5.41 3.83 2.83
CA GLU A 41 -4.60 2.89 2.05
C GLU A 41 -3.16 2.81 2.55
N ALA A 42 -2.54 3.92 2.96
CA ALA A 42 -1.22 3.88 3.59
C ALA A 42 -1.19 2.87 4.74
N GLY A 43 -2.16 2.93 5.65
CA GLY A 43 -2.20 2.01 6.80
C GLY A 43 -2.29 0.53 6.42
N GLY A 44 -2.78 0.19 5.23
CA GLY A 44 -2.82 -1.19 4.73
C GLY A 44 -1.72 -1.56 3.74
N ALA A 45 -1.11 -0.57 3.06
CA ALA A 45 -0.15 -0.76 1.98
C ALA A 45 1.27 -1.12 2.48
N TYR A 46 1.58 -0.85 3.74
CA TYR A 46 2.91 -1.10 4.32
C TYR A 46 3.07 -2.47 4.97
N LYS A 47 2.13 -3.41 4.82
CA LYS A 47 2.52 -4.79 5.13
C LYS A 47 3.60 -5.16 4.12
N ASP A 48 4.75 -5.62 4.61
CA ASP A 48 5.78 -6.12 3.71
C ASP A 48 5.19 -7.28 2.91
N ILE A 49 4.91 -7.01 1.63
CA ILE A 49 4.32 -7.99 0.74
C ILE A 49 5.31 -9.13 0.50
N ASP A 50 6.61 -8.87 0.66
CA ASP A 50 7.68 -9.85 0.48
C ASP A 50 7.66 -10.89 1.60
N GLU A 51 7.37 -10.49 2.84
CA GLU A 51 7.16 -11.45 3.94
C GLU A 51 5.98 -12.38 3.68
N VAL A 52 4.88 -11.85 3.11
CA VAL A 52 3.70 -12.67 2.79
C VAL A 52 4.02 -13.66 1.67
N ILE A 53 4.70 -13.20 0.62
CA ILE A 53 5.12 -14.04 -0.50
C ILE A 53 6.10 -15.14 -0.01
N ALA A 54 7.08 -14.77 0.82
CA ALA A 54 8.03 -15.72 1.40
C ALA A 54 7.33 -16.78 2.25
N ALA A 55 6.35 -16.39 3.07
CA ALA A 55 5.59 -17.34 3.87
C ALA A 55 4.78 -18.33 3.03
N THR A 56 4.17 -17.88 1.92
CA THR A 56 3.38 -18.76 1.04
C THR A 56 4.25 -19.66 0.17
N GLU A 57 5.46 -19.22 -0.18
CA GLU A 57 6.48 -20.05 -0.82
C GLU A 57 7.01 -21.13 0.11
N LEU A 58 7.41 -20.76 1.34
CA LEU A 58 7.90 -21.72 2.35
C LEU A 58 6.86 -22.76 2.73
N ALA A 59 5.58 -22.40 2.74
CA ALA A 59 4.48 -23.32 2.98
C ALA A 59 4.18 -24.25 1.78
N GLY A 60 4.81 -24.05 0.62
CA GLY A 60 4.57 -24.82 -0.59
C GLY A 60 3.20 -24.54 -1.25
N ILE A 61 2.54 -23.44 -0.89
CA ILE A 61 1.18 -23.10 -1.33
C ILE A 61 1.22 -22.35 -2.68
N SER A 62 2.25 -21.54 -2.89
CA SER A 62 2.39 -20.73 -4.11
C SER A 62 3.86 -20.58 -4.49
N LYS A 63 4.15 -20.55 -5.79
CA LYS A 63 5.49 -20.24 -6.30
C LYS A 63 5.54 -18.79 -6.83
N PRO A 64 6.47 -17.94 -6.36
CA PRO A 64 6.67 -16.62 -6.95
C PRO A 64 7.09 -16.74 -8.42
N VAL A 65 6.56 -15.86 -9.28
CA VAL A 65 6.84 -15.88 -10.73
C VAL A 65 7.45 -14.58 -11.20
N VAL A 66 6.81 -13.46 -10.88
CA VAL A 66 7.25 -12.11 -11.28
C VAL A 66 6.79 -11.08 -10.25
N ARG A 67 7.58 -10.01 -10.09
CA ARG A 67 7.23 -8.83 -9.30
C ARG A 67 7.03 -7.63 -10.21
N PHE A 68 5.99 -6.85 -9.93
CA PHE A 68 5.72 -5.59 -10.60
C PHE A 68 5.98 -4.42 -9.65
N THR A 69 6.63 -3.37 -10.15
CA THR A 69 6.77 -2.10 -9.45
C THR A 69 5.68 -1.15 -9.93
N PRO A 70 4.85 -0.60 -9.04
CA PRO A 70 3.80 0.33 -9.45
C PRO A 70 4.41 1.64 -9.96
N ILE A 71 3.83 2.19 -11.02
CA ILE A 71 4.14 3.52 -11.54
C ILE A 71 2.98 4.51 -11.36
N GLY A 72 1.79 4.02 -10.98
CA GLY A 72 0.65 4.87 -10.67
C GLY A 72 -0.46 4.18 -9.90
N ASN A 73 -1.20 4.96 -9.14
CA ASN A 73 -2.40 4.57 -8.39
C ASN A 73 -3.50 5.63 -8.60
N VAL A 74 -4.58 5.25 -9.28
CA VAL A 74 -5.74 6.10 -9.54
C VAL A 74 -6.94 5.51 -8.82
N LYS A 75 -7.58 6.32 -7.95
CA LYS A 75 -8.69 5.86 -7.12
C LYS A 75 -9.84 6.86 -7.06
N GLY A 76 -11.06 6.33 -7.23
CA GLY A 76 -12.35 7.01 -7.10
C GLY A 76 -12.97 6.84 -5.72
#